data_AF-A0A526YHZ5-F1
#
_entry.id   AF-A0A526YHZ5-F1
#
_cell.length_a   1.000
_cell.length_b   1.000
_cell.length_c   1.000
_cell.angle_alpha   90.00
_cell.angle_beta   90.00
_cell.angle_gamma   90.00
#
_symmetry.space_group_name_H-M   'P 1'
#
loop_
_entity.id
_entity.type
_entity.pdbx_description
1 polymer ?
#
loop_
_entity_poly.entity_id
_entity_poly.type
_entity_poly.pdbx_seq_one_letter_code
_entity_poly.pdbx_strand_id
1 'polypeptide(L)' 'MAERLVFLTGHLAKVRLERLLAGLGETEFAWEIIDIGVKVAALMSEDIIKRRLSLAGGTDRVILP' A
#
# COMPACT_ATOMS: atom_id res chain seq x y z
N MET A 1 -17.02 -7.73 -8.92
CA MET A 1 -15.69 -8.08 -8.38
C MET A 1 -15.36 -7.06 -7.33
N ALA A 2 -14.82 -7.46 -6.18
CA ALA A 2 -14.37 -6.51 -5.15
C ALA A 2 -13.16 -5.75 -5.69
N GLU A 3 -13.16 -4.42 -5.55
CA GLU A 3 -12.04 -3.56 -5.94
C GLU A 3 -10.77 -3.99 -5.20
N ARG A 4 -9.62 -4.01 -5.86
CA ARG A 4 -8.32 -4.35 -5.23
C ARG A 4 -7.48 -3.10 -5.06
N LEU A 5 -7.34 -2.67 -3.81
CA LEU A 5 -6.57 -1.51 -3.40
C LEU A 5 -5.17 -1.91 -2.92
N VAL A 6 -4.14 -1.21 -3.39
CA VAL A 6 -2.77 -1.33 -2.89
C VAL A 6 -2.45 -0.11 -2.05
N PHE A 7 -2.09 -0.29 -0.80
CA PHE A 7 -1.60 0.78 0.05
C PHE A 7 -0.07 0.81 0.02
N LEU A 8 0.49 1.88 -0.54
CA LEU A 8 1.93 2.05 -0.68
C LEU A 8 2.50 2.86 0.48
N THR A 9 3.46 2.31 1.21
CA THR A 9 4.00 2.98 2.40
C THR A 9 5.49 2.75 2.59
N GLY A 10 6.05 3.41 3.61
CA GLY A 10 7.40 3.18 4.09
C GLY A 10 7.43 2.33 5.37
N HIS A 11 8.63 1.89 5.74
CA HIS A 11 8.86 0.91 6.80
C HIS A 11 8.21 1.27 8.15
N LEU A 12 8.32 2.54 8.57
CA LEU A 12 7.81 2.96 9.89
C LEU A 12 6.29 2.90 10.00
N ALA A 13 5.55 3.03 8.90
CA ALA A 13 4.09 3.07 8.91
C ALA A 13 3.46 1.70 8.67
N LYS A 14 4.18 0.73 8.09
CA LYS A 14 3.68 -0.60 7.70
C LYS A 14 2.88 -1.29 8.81
N VAL A 15 3.48 -1.49 9.98
CA VAL A 15 2.86 -2.21 11.10
C VAL A 15 1.59 -1.51 11.60
N ARG A 16 1.59 -0.17 11.64
CA ARG A 16 0.41 0.60 12.06
C ARG A 16 -0.71 0.49 11.03
N LEU A 17 -0.37 0.57 9.75
CA LEU A 17 -1.32 0.48 8.65
C LEU A 17 -1.94 -0.93 8.55
N GLU A 18 -1.13 -1.98 8.72
CA GLU A 18 -1.60 -3.37 8.80
C GLU A 18 -2.64 -3.55 9.91
N ARG A 19 -2.38 -3.01 11.11
CA ARG A 19 -3.34 -3.08 12.23
C ARG A 19 -4.63 -2.32 11.94
N LEU A 20 -4.55 -1.17 11.26
CA LEU A 20 -5.71 -0.38 10.92
C LEU A 20 -6.59 -1.12 9.91
N LEU A 21 -6.01 -1.62 8.81
CA LEU A 21 -6.75 -2.34 7.77
C LEU A 21 -7.33 -3.66 8.30
N ALA A 22 -6.57 -4.40 9.11
CA ALA A 22 -7.08 -5.59 9.77
C ALA A 22 -8.23 -5.28 10.75
N GLY A 23 -8.23 -4.09 11.36
CA GLY A 23 -9.28 -3.62 12.25
C GLY A 23 -10.57 -3.18 11.56
N LEU A 24 -10.58 -3.05 10.21
CA LEU A 24 -11.79 -2.69 9.47
C LEU A 24 -12.82 -3.83 9.41
N GLY A 25 -12.42 -5.08 9.65
CA GLY A 25 -13.30 -6.25 9.51
C GLY A 25 -13.53 -6.61 8.04
N GLU A 26 -14.75 -7.02 7.70
CA GLU A 26 -15.12 -7.33 6.32
C GLU A 26 -15.22 -6.03 5.49
N THR A 27 -14.40 -5.92 4.46
CA THR A 27 -14.37 -4.79 3.53
C THR A 27 -14.99 -5.17 2.19
N GLU A 28 -15.66 -4.22 1.53
CA GLU A 28 -16.19 -4.39 0.18
C GLU A 28 -15.09 -4.45 -0.92
N PHE A 29 -13.84 -4.19 -0.52
CA PHE A 29 -12.65 -4.21 -1.34
C PHE A 29 -11.62 -5.20 -0.79
N ALA A 30 -10.81 -5.79 -1.67
CA ALA A 30 -9.59 -6.47 -1.29
C ALA A 30 -8.46 -5.43 -1.11
N TRP A 31 -7.56 -5.67 -0.17
CA TRP A 31 -6.43 -4.77 0.06
C TRP A 31 -5.12 -5.52 0.24
N GLU A 32 -4.02 -4.85 -0.09
CA GLU A 32 -2.66 -5.27 0.22
C GLU A 32 -1.81 -4.06 0.60
N ILE A 33 -0.72 -4.29 1.34
CA ILE A 33 0.23 -3.24 1.72
C ILE A 33 1.58 -3.56 1.10
N ILE A 34 2.16 -2.57 0.43
CA ILE A 34 3.52 -2.64 -0.13
C ILE A 34 4.41 -1.65 0.64
N ASP A 35 5.48 -2.17 1.23
CA ASP A 35 6.61 -1.36 1.70
C ASP A 35 7.58 -1.13 0.54
N ILE A 36 7.74 0.11 0.11
CA ILE A 36 8.59 0.47 -1.04
C ILE A 36 10.10 0.48 -0.67
N GLY A 37 10.44 0.16 0.59
CA GLY A 37 11.82 0.09 1.07
C GLY A 37 12.43 1.47 1.36
N VAL A 38 11.60 2.42 1.79
CA VAL A 38 12.05 3.70 2.38
C VAL A 38 11.68 3.75 3.85
N LYS A 39 12.43 4.51 4.66
CA LYS A 39 12.14 4.60 6.09
C LYS A 39 10.81 5.30 6.39
N VAL A 40 10.52 6.41 5.69
CA VAL A 40 9.34 7.25 5.89
C VAL A 40 8.63 7.47 4.56
N ALA A 41 7.30 7.39 4.54
CA ALA A 41 6.47 7.55 3.34
C ALA A 41 6.71 8.90 2.63
N ALA A 42 7.00 9.97 3.37
CA ALA A 42 7.33 11.28 2.81
C ALA A 42 8.57 11.30 1.88
N LEU A 43 9.39 10.25 1.90
CA LEU A 43 10.58 10.12 1.05
C LEU A 43 10.27 9.43 -0.29
N MET A 44 9.03 8.99 -0.54
CA MET A 44 8.64 8.29 -1.77
C MET A 44 8.53 9.28 -2.93
N SER A 45 9.64 9.53 -3.62
CA SER A 45 9.65 10.28 -4.88
C SER A 45 9.08 9.45 -6.04
N GLU A 46 8.64 10.11 -7.10
CA GLU A 46 8.19 9.46 -8.34
C GLU A 46 9.22 8.45 -8.87
N ASP A 47 10.51 8.82 -8.87
CA ASP A 47 11.60 7.95 -9.31
C ASP A 47 11.75 6.70 -8.43
N ILE A 48 11.58 6.82 -7.12
CA ILE A 48 11.64 5.67 -6.21
C ILE A 48 10.46 4.73 -6.50
N ILE A 49 9.26 5.29 -6.65
CA ILE A 49 8.05 4.53 -6.93
C ILE A 49 8.18 3.78 -8.25
N LYS A 50 8.52 4.47 -9.35
CA LYS A 50 8.68 3.86 -10.69
C LYS A 50 9.71 2.74 -10.70
N ARG A 51 10.79 2.86 -9.91
CA ARG A 51 11.87 1.86 -9.89
C ARG A 51 11.57 0.64 -9.02
N ARG A 52 10.74 0.78 -7.99
CA ARG A 52 10.60 -0.25 -6.94
C ARG A 52 9.20 -0.83 -6.82
N LEU A 53 8.17 -0.13 -7.30
CA LEU A 53 6.80 -0.61 -7.21
C LEU A 53 6.55 -1.66 -8.29
N SER A 54 6.20 -2.85 -7.86
CA SER A 54 5.65 -3.90 -8.72
C SER A 54 4.23 -4.19 -8.25
N LEU A 55 3.27 -4.05 -9.16
CA LEU A 55 1.85 -4.29 -8.88
C LEU A 55 1.45 -5.68 -9.37
N ALA A 56 0.65 -6.38 -8.57
CA ALA A 56 0.03 -7.62 -9.01
C ALA A 56 -1.00 -7.34 -10.12
N GLY A 57 -1.24 -8.33 -10.97
CA GLY A 57 -2.33 -8.26 -11.95
C GLY A 57 -3.67 -8.06 -11.25
N GLY A 58 -4.46 -7.10 -11.74
CA GLY A 58 -5.79 -6.80 -11.19
C GLY A 58 -5.80 -5.83 -10.01
N THR A 59 -4.72 -5.09 -9.75
CA THR A 59 -4.78 -3.88 -8.92
C THR A 59 -5.61 -2.80 -9.62
N ASP A 60 -6.65 -2.32 -8.96
CA ASP A 60 -7.49 -1.24 -9.49
C ASP A 60 -6.88 0.13 -9.16
N ARG A 61 -6.37 0.31 -7.92
CA ARG A 61 -5.85 1.59 -7.44
C ARG A 61 -4.70 1.43 -6.45
N VAL A 62 -3.82 2.43 -6.44
CA VAL A 62 -2.76 2.60 -5.45
C VAL A 62 -3.09 3.82 -4.58
N ILE A 63 -3.07 3.64 -3.27
CA ILE A 63 -3.29 4.68 -2.26
C ILE A 63 -1.96 4.99 -1.58
N LEU A 64 -1.61 6.26 -1.48
CA LEU A 64 -0.46 6.76 -0.72
C LEU A 64 -1.01 7.41 0.56
N PRO A 65 -1.14 6.67 1.67
CA PRO A 65 -1.68 7.17 2.94
C PRO A 65 -0.70 8.07 3.71
#